data_AF-A0A2D6YCF8-F1
#
_entry.id   AF-A0A2D6YCF8-F1
#
_cell.length_a   1.000
_cell.length_b   1.000
_cell.length_c   1.000
_cell.angle_alpha   90.00
_cell.angle_beta   90.00
_cell.angle_gamma   90.00
#
_symmetry.space_group_name_H-M   'P 1'
#
loop_
_entity.id
_entity.type
_entity.pdbx_description
1 polymer ?
#
loop_
_entity_poly.entity_id
_entity_poly.type
_entity_poly.pdbx_seq_one_letter_code
_entity_poly.pdbx_strand_id
1 'polypeptide(L)'
;MRFLLFLTIFIYNLGHADEIYSVLPQESSQLSLIDLKQDLNYLNQNVSDLRAENQNIKTLIEHPQQMAVISLEPMHEFLYIGSLAGVVFLLAFAGMIERDTPQPVAQRRTVVKKQISEPKKVVVPNAKADGEYDFMSSSEAIPSKFNLIEAYLEMKNYDLAKKELSNILRFGNIHQQSKAKLLMNQIPSV
;
A
#
# COMPACT_ATOMS: atom_id res chain seq x y z
N MET A 1 2.82 51.18 -63.28
CA MET A 1 4.17 50.58 -63.14
C MET A 1 4.49 50.10 -61.71
N ARG A 2 4.16 50.84 -60.64
CA ARG A 2 4.47 50.41 -59.25
C ARG A 2 3.60 49.25 -58.71
N PHE A 3 2.38 49.09 -59.21
CA PHE A 3 1.46 48.03 -58.76
C PHE A 3 1.89 46.61 -59.18
N LEU A 4 2.56 46.49 -60.33
CA LEU A 4 3.06 45.22 -60.86
C LEU A 4 4.23 44.66 -60.04
N LEU A 5 5.02 45.53 -59.42
CA LEU A 5 6.17 45.16 -58.59
C LEU A 5 5.74 44.62 -57.21
N PHE A 6 4.61 45.11 -56.66
CA PHE A 6 4.06 44.57 -55.43
C PHE A 6 3.39 43.20 -55.64
N LEU A 7 2.76 42.98 -56.79
CA LEU A 7 2.11 41.71 -57.09
C LEU A 7 3.14 40.57 -57.26
N THR A 8 4.29 40.84 -57.87
CA THR A 8 5.35 39.83 -58.04
C THR A 8 6.03 39.47 -56.72
N ILE A 9 6.23 40.44 -55.81
CA ILE A 9 6.79 40.19 -54.47
C ILE A 9 5.81 39.40 -53.58
N PHE A 10 4.50 39.65 -53.72
CA PHE A 10 3.48 38.94 -52.94
C PHE A 10 3.33 37.47 -53.38
N ILE A 11 3.41 37.20 -54.69
CA ILE A 11 3.39 35.82 -55.23
C ILE A 11 4.68 35.06 -54.85
N TYR A 12 5.84 35.74 -54.80
CA TYR A 12 7.10 35.10 -54.42
C TYR A 12 7.17 34.68 -52.94
N ASN A 13 6.49 35.42 -52.05
CA ASN A 13 6.42 35.08 -50.62
C ASN A 13 5.40 33.98 -50.29
N LEU A 14 4.44 33.70 -51.18
CA LEU A 14 3.46 32.64 -50.95
C LEU A 14 3.98 31.23 -51.33
N GLY A 15 5.14 31.14 -52.00
CA GLY A 15 5.75 29.87 -52.44
C GLY A 15 6.81 29.28 -51.51
N HIS A 16 7.11 29.90 -50.35
CA HIS A 16 8.18 29.46 -49.44
C HIS A 16 7.68 29.02 -48.05
N ALA A 17 6.40 28.66 -47.92
CA ALA A 17 5.80 28.25 -46.64
C ALA A 17 5.81 26.72 -46.40
N ASP A 18 6.44 25.92 -47.25
CA ASP A 18 6.36 24.44 -47.19
C ASP A 18 7.58 23.73 -46.54
N GLU A 19 8.58 24.45 -46.04
CA GLU A 19 9.75 23.82 -45.38
C GLU A 19 10.01 24.32 -43.96
N ILE A 20 9.03 24.17 -43.06
CA ILE A 20 9.29 24.14 -41.60
C ILE A 20 8.47 23.02 -40.96
N TYR A 21 8.73 21.77 -41.35
CA TYR A 21 8.29 20.59 -40.60
C TYR A 21 9.39 19.53 -40.53
N SER A 22 10.44 19.83 -39.78
CA SER A 22 11.26 18.85 -39.08
C SER A 22 11.95 19.65 -37.97
N VAL A 23 11.82 19.35 -36.68
CA VAL A 23 12.16 18.12 -36.00
C VAL A 23 11.38 18.12 -34.67
N LEU A 24 10.43 17.20 -34.51
CA LEU A 24 9.87 16.82 -33.21
C LEU A 24 10.50 15.47 -32.83
N PRO A 25 11.08 15.31 -31.65
CA PRO A 25 11.73 14.06 -31.25
C PRO A 25 10.65 12.97 -31.04
N GLN A 26 10.61 11.97 -31.93
CA GLN A 26 9.69 10.84 -31.91
C GLN A 26 10.10 9.68 -30.97
N GLU A 27 11.11 9.84 -30.11
CA GLU A 27 11.63 8.72 -29.32
C GLU A 27 10.71 8.27 -28.15
N SER A 28 9.78 9.10 -27.68
CA SER A 28 8.90 8.71 -26.55
C SER A 28 7.78 7.73 -26.94
N SER A 29 7.43 7.64 -28.22
CA SER A 29 6.30 6.81 -28.68
C SER A 29 6.65 5.32 -28.75
N GLN A 30 7.92 4.96 -28.94
CA GLN A 30 8.32 3.55 -29.07
C GLN A 30 8.38 2.84 -27.72
N LEU A 31 8.88 3.50 -26.66
CA LEU A 31 8.90 2.94 -25.31
C LEU A 31 7.48 2.77 -24.77
N SER A 32 6.62 3.77 -24.98
CA SER A 32 5.20 3.68 -24.62
C SER A 32 4.46 2.57 -25.36
N LEU A 33 4.83 2.25 -26.61
CA LEU A 33 4.24 1.15 -27.38
C LEU A 33 4.68 -0.22 -26.87
N ILE A 34 5.93 -0.33 -26.38
CA ILE A 34 6.45 -1.58 -25.79
C ILE A 34 5.74 -1.87 -24.47
N ASP A 35 5.63 -0.86 -23.59
CA ASP A 35 4.91 -0.99 -22.32
C ASP A 35 3.43 -1.35 -22.55
N LEU A 36 2.77 -0.70 -23.52
CA LEU A 36 1.38 -1.01 -23.88
C LEU A 36 1.22 -2.45 -24.39
N LYS A 37 2.17 -2.97 -25.16
CA LYS A 37 2.15 -4.37 -25.63
C LYS A 37 2.34 -5.35 -24.48
N GLN A 38 3.21 -5.01 -23.54
CA GLN A 38 3.44 -5.82 -22.35
C GLN A 38 2.19 -5.85 -21.47
N ASP A 39 1.54 -4.71 -21.25
CA ASP A 39 0.28 -4.60 -20.51
C ASP A 39 -0.86 -5.37 -21.19
N LEU A 40 -0.96 -5.28 -22.52
CA LEU A 40 -1.94 -6.06 -23.29
C LEU A 40 -1.72 -7.57 -23.16
N ASN A 41 -0.46 -8.03 -23.20
CA ASN A 41 -0.14 -9.44 -23.00
C ASN A 41 -0.48 -9.89 -21.58
N TYR A 42 -0.12 -9.09 -20.56
CA TYR A 42 -0.45 -9.37 -19.17
C TYR A 42 -1.96 -9.47 -18.95
N LEU A 43 -2.73 -8.52 -19.51
CA LEU A 43 -4.18 -8.53 -19.42
C LEU A 43 -4.79 -9.75 -20.11
N ASN A 44 -4.29 -10.10 -21.30
CA ASN A 44 -4.77 -11.26 -22.03
C ASN A 44 -4.48 -12.58 -21.28
N GLN A 45 -3.32 -12.67 -20.64
CA GLN A 45 -2.96 -13.80 -19.78
C GLN A 45 -3.90 -13.91 -18.58
N ASN A 46 -4.15 -12.82 -17.86
CA ASN A 46 -5.08 -12.80 -16.73
C ASN A 46 -6.51 -13.20 -17.14
N VAL A 47 -6.99 -12.76 -18.31
CA VAL A 47 -8.30 -13.15 -18.84
C VAL A 47 -8.35 -14.63 -19.17
N SER A 48 -7.26 -15.21 -19.68
CA SER A 48 -7.15 -16.65 -19.91
C SER A 48 -7.20 -17.44 -18.59
N ASP A 49 -6.44 -17.00 -17.58
CA ASP A 49 -6.38 -17.66 -16.28
C ASP A 49 -7.74 -17.62 -15.56
N LEU A 50 -8.40 -16.46 -15.57
CA LEU A 50 -9.76 -16.31 -15.02
C LEU A 50 -10.79 -17.19 -15.75
N ARG A 51 -10.64 -17.40 -17.06
CA ARG A 51 -11.51 -18.32 -17.80
C ARG A 51 -11.26 -19.78 -17.40
N ALA A 52 -10.01 -20.17 -17.23
CA ALA A 52 -9.66 -21.51 -16.77
C ALA A 52 -10.18 -21.77 -15.35
N GLU A 53 -10.06 -20.79 -14.44
CA GLU A 53 -10.60 -20.88 -13.09
C GLU A 53 -12.12 -20.99 -13.07
N ASN A 54 -12.81 -20.18 -13.88
CA ASN A 54 -14.28 -20.28 -14.00
C ASN A 54 -14.73 -21.63 -14.57
N GLN A 55 -13.98 -22.19 -15.52
CA GLN A 55 -14.25 -23.55 -16.00
C GLN A 55 -14.03 -24.59 -14.90
N ASN A 56 -12.97 -24.46 -14.11
CA ASN A 56 -12.71 -25.33 -12.98
C ASN A 56 -13.85 -25.27 -11.95
N ILE A 57 -14.25 -24.07 -11.52
CA ILE A 57 -15.39 -23.85 -10.61
C ILE A 57 -16.67 -24.49 -11.18
N LYS A 58 -16.92 -24.33 -12.48
CA LYS A 58 -18.07 -24.97 -13.14
C LYS A 58 -18.00 -26.50 -13.03
N THR A 59 -16.84 -27.10 -13.21
CA THR A 59 -16.67 -28.55 -13.03
C THR A 59 -16.86 -29.01 -11.57
N LEU A 60 -16.45 -28.21 -10.58
CA LEU A 60 -16.71 -28.49 -9.16
C LEU A 60 -18.20 -28.41 -8.82
N ILE A 61 -18.93 -27.45 -9.41
CA ILE A 61 -20.38 -27.30 -9.23
C ILE A 61 -21.14 -28.45 -9.89
N GLU A 62 -20.69 -28.91 -11.06
CA GLU A 62 -21.31 -30.04 -11.76
C GLU A 62 -21.01 -31.40 -11.09
N HIS A 63 -19.92 -31.50 -10.30
CA HIS A 63 -19.51 -32.73 -9.60
C HIS A 63 -19.21 -32.50 -8.09
N PRO A 64 -20.24 -32.22 -7.25
CA PRO A 64 -20.06 -31.89 -5.83
C PRO A 64 -19.49 -33.01 -4.96
N GLN A 65 -19.36 -34.25 -5.48
CA GLN A 65 -18.88 -35.41 -4.74
C GLN A 65 -17.35 -35.52 -4.62
N GLN A 66 -16.58 -34.59 -5.19
CA GLN A 66 -15.11 -34.56 -5.08
C GLN A 66 -14.59 -33.60 -4.00
N MET A 67 -15.45 -32.97 -3.19
CA MET A 67 -15.00 -32.34 -1.96
C MET A 67 -14.56 -33.45 -1.00
N ALA A 68 -13.24 -33.67 -0.98
CA ALA A 68 -12.56 -34.57 -0.09
C ALA A 68 -13.18 -34.49 1.31
N VAL A 69 -13.56 -35.65 1.84
CA VAL A 69 -13.84 -35.87 3.25
C VAL A 69 -12.66 -35.26 4.02
N ILE A 70 -12.85 -34.08 4.60
CA ILE A 70 -11.90 -33.48 5.53
C ILE A 70 -11.92 -34.41 6.73
N SER A 71 -10.93 -35.30 6.76
CA SER A 71 -10.58 -36.16 7.89
C SER A 71 -10.54 -35.30 9.15
N LEU A 72 -11.50 -35.55 10.04
CA LEU A 72 -11.69 -34.84 11.29
C LEU A 72 -10.70 -35.36 12.35
N GLU A 73 -9.41 -35.00 12.28
CA GLU A 73 -8.46 -35.09 13.41
C GLU A 73 -7.24 -34.17 13.17
N PRO A 74 -6.64 -33.55 14.23
CA PRO A 74 -6.73 -33.89 15.65
C PRO A 74 -7.38 -32.79 16.51
N MET A 75 -8.53 -33.07 17.11
CA MET A 75 -9.21 -32.18 18.07
C MET A 75 -8.46 -32.03 19.42
N HIS A 76 -7.31 -32.70 19.58
CA HIS A 76 -6.55 -32.70 20.82
C HIS A 76 -5.79 -31.39 21.10
N GLU A 77 -5.33 -30.70 20.06
CA GLU A 77 -4.56 -29.44 20.25
C GLU A 77 -5.46 -28.29 20.70
N PHE A 78 -6.68 -28.21 20.19
CA PHE A 78 -7.66 -27.20 20.63
C PHE A 78 -8.15 -27.44 22.06
N LEU A 79 -8.30 -28.70 22.48
CA LEU A 79 -8.64 -29.04 23.86
C LEU A 79 -7.51 -28.62 24.83
N TYR A 80 -6.25 -28.80 24.42
CA TYR A 80 -5.09 -28.40 25.22
C TYR A 80 -5.01 -26.88 25.36
N ILE A 81 -5.14 -26.12 24.27
CA ILE A 81 -5.12 -24.64 24.30
C ILE A 81 -6.30 -24.09 25.12
N GLY A 82 -7.50 -24.65 24.95
CA GLY A 82 -8.69 -24.26 25.72
C GLY A 82 -8.53 -24.53 27.22
N SER A 83 -7.99 -25.69 27.60
CA SER A 83 -7.75 -26.02 29.01
C SER A 83 -6.67 -25.13 29.65
N LEU A 84 -5.59 -24.82 28.92
CA LEU A 84 -4.54 -23.93 29.40
C LEU A 84 -5.08 -22.50 29.65
N ALA A 85 -5.88 -21.97 28.71
CA ALA A 85 -6.51 -20.67 28.86
C ALA A 85 -7.44 -20.62 30.08
N GLY A 86 -8.20 -21.69 30.34
CA GLY A 86 -9.06 -21.81 31.52
C GLY A 86 -8.28 -21.79 32.85
N VAL A 87 -7.14 -22.48 32.91
CA VAL A 87 -6.29 -22.50 34.12
C VAL A 87 -5.67 -21.12 34.38
N VAL A 88 -5.20 -20.43 33.35
CA VAL A 88 -4.65 -19.07 33.48
C VAL A 88 -5.73 -18.08 33.95
N PHE A 89 -6.95 -18.20 33.41
CA PHE A 89 -8.08 -17.37 33.84
C PHE A 89 -8.44 -17.60 35.31
N LEU A 90 -8.49 -18.86 35.77
CA LEU A 90 -8.76 -19.19 37.18
C LEU A 90 -7.67 -18.65 38.13
N LEU A 91 -6.39 -18.75 37.75
CA LEU A 91 -5.28 -18.19 38.53
C LEU A 91 -5.36 -16.66 38.63
N ALA A 92 -5.67 -15.98 37.53
CA ALA A 92 -5.86 -14.53 37.53
C ALA A 92 -7.04 -14.12 38.42
N PHE A 93 -8.14 -14.87 38.36
CA PHE A 93 -9.33 -14.60 39.17
C PHE A 93 -9.07 -14.85 40.68
N ALA A 94 -8.35 -15.93 41.01
CA ALA A 94 -7.96 -16.23 42.40
C ALA A 94 -7.04 -15.15 42.99
N GLY A 95 -6.04 -14.68 42.23
CA GLY A 95 -5.17 -13.58 42.66
C GLY A 95 -5.90 -12.24 42.81
N MET A 96 -7.01 -12.05 42.08
CA MET A 96 -7.84 -10.86 42.22
C MET A 96 -8.64 -10.87 43.53
N ILE A 97 -9.12 -12.04 43.97
CA ILE A 97 -9.87 -12.20 45.23
C ILE A 97 -8.95 -12.03 46.45
N GLU A 98 -7.70 -12.47 46.38
CA GLU A 98 -6.76 -12.38 47.50
C GLU A 98 -6.39 -10.93 47.87
N ARG A 99 -6.59 -9.99 46.93
CA ARG A 99 -6.21 -8.57 47.09
C ARG A 99 -7.08 -7.79 48.08
N ASP A 100 -8.26 -8.31 48.43
CA ASP A 100 -9.20 -7.68 49.37
C ASP A 100 -9.19 -8.32 50.77
N THR A 101 -8.28 -9.27 51.05
CA THR A 101 -8.10 -9.74 52.42
C THR A 101 -7.27 -8.71 53.22
N PRO A 102 -7.84 -8.08 54.26
CA PRO A 102 -7.09 -7.12 55.08
C PRO A 102 -5.99 -7.88 55.83
N GLN A 103 -4.74 -7.70 55.39
CA GLN A 103 -3.57 -8.13 56.15
C GLN A 103 -3.58 -7.46 57.53
N PRO A 104 -3.35 -8.20 58.64
CA PRO A 104 -3.15 -7.58 59.94
C PRO A 104 -1.87 -6.74 59.91
N VAL A 105 -2.07 -5.43 60.02
CA VAL A 105 -1.04 -4.39 59.95
C VAL A 105 -0.06 -4.52 61.12
N ALA A 106 1.13 -5.07 60.86
CA ALA A 106 2.28 -4.85 61.73
C ALA A 106 2.86 -3.45 61.43
N GLN A 107 2.52 -2.50 62.28
CA GLN A 107 3.03 -1.12 62.25
C GLN A 107 4.55 -1.09 62.38
N ARG A 108 5.25 -0.52 61.40
CA ARG A 108 6.52 0.18 61.66
C ARG A 108 6.62 1.47 60.85
N ARG A 109 6.58 2.56 61.61
CA ARG A 109 6.91 3.92 61.20
C ARG A 109 8.37 3.97 60.67
N THR A 110 8.68 4.80 59.67
CA THR A 110 9.25 6.15 59.86
C THR A 110 10.00 6.66 58.60
N VAL A 111 9.95 7.99 58.42
CA VAL A 111 10.92 8.91 57.78
C VAL A 111 10.86 9.18 56.25
N VAL A 112 10.13 10.27 55.97
CA VAL A 112 10.40 11.39 55.03
C VAL A 112 11.81 11.49 54.42
N LYS A 113 11.91 11.60 53.08
CA LYS A 113 12.70 12.68 52.45
C LYS A 113 12.26 13.04 51.04
N LYS A 114 11.89 14.31 50.91
CA LYS A 114 11.63 15.09 49.70
C LYS A 114 12.92 15.24 48.90
N GLN A 115 12.95 14.78 47.65
CA GLN A 115 13.95 15.19 46.67
C GLN A 115 13.24 15.53 45.35
N ILE A 116 13.14 16.84 45.14
CA ILE A 116 12.85 17.47 43.86
C ILE A 116 14.15 17.36 43.07
N SER A 117 14.14 16.61 41.98
CA SER A 117 15.19 16.58 40.97
C SER A 117 14.52 16.51 39.61
N GLU A 118 14.58 17.66 38.93
CA GLU A 118 14.57 17.96 37.48
C GLU A 118 13.79 17.05 36.50
N PRO A 119 13.15 17.62 35.46
CA PRO A 119 12.48 16.84 34.44
C PRO A 119 13.53 16.11 33.61
N LYS A 120 13.84 14.87 34.02
CA LYS A 120 14.52 13.88 33.19
C LYS A 120 13.72 13.79 31.89
N LYS A 121 14.30 14.34 30.82
CA LYS A 121 13.84 14.20 29.45
C LYS A 121 13.59 12.71 29.23
N VAL A 122 12.33 12.31 29.27
CA VAL A 122 11.91 10.97 28.90
C VAL A 122 12.17 10.93 27.40
N VAL A 123 13.38 10.51 27.04
CA VAL A 123 13.60 9.80 25.79
C VAL A 123 12.65 8.62 25.92
N VAL A 124 11.44 8.77 25.38
CA VAL A 124 10.55 7.65 25.14
C VAL A 124 11.36 6.79 24.19
N PRO A 125 11.95 5.66 24.64
CA PRO A 125 12.33 4.65 23.68
C PRO A 125 11.00 4.36 22.99
N ASN A 126 10.98 4.43 21.66
CA ASN A 126 9.86 3.93 20.88
C ASN A 126 9.71 2.47 21.29
N ALA A 127 8.91 2.24 22.34
CA ALA A 127 8.47 0.94 22.75
C ALA A 127 7.72 0.51 21.51
N LYS A 128 8.37 -0.37 20.74
CA LYS A 128 7.68 -1.17 19.76
C LYS A 128 6.43 -1.63 20.50
N ALA A 129 5.28 -1.14 20.07
CA ALA A 129 4.02 -1.66 20.53
C ALA A 129 4.04 -3.11 20.06
N ASP A 130 4.58 -3.97 20.91
CA ASP A 130 4.70 -5.39 20.70
C ASP A 130 3.26 -5.92 20.74
N GLY A 131 2.59 -5.93 19.57
CA GLY A 131 1.32 -6.64 19.42
C GLY A 131 0.40 -6.22 18.28
N GLU A 132 0.46 -4.98 17.79
CA GLU A 132 -0.45 -4.56 16.72
C GLU A 132 0.23 -4.67 15.36
N TYR A 133 -0.29 -5.58 14.52
CA TYR A 133 0.15 -5.72 13.14
C TYR A 133 -0.22 -4.46 12.35
N ASP A 134 0.78 -3.61 12.10
CA ASP A 134 0.62 -2.41 11.28
C ASP A 134 0.66 -2.77 9.79
N PHE A 135 -0.49 -3.19 9.27
CA PHE A 135 -0.65 -3.49 7.86
C PHE A 135 -0.34 -2.28 6.98
N MET A 136 -0.62 -1.04 7.42
CA MET A 136 -0.50 0.15 6.59
C MET A 136 0.95 0.56 6.31
N SER A 137 1.91 0.12 7.11
CA SER A 137 3.34 0.29 6.84
C SER A 137 3.98 -0.91 6.13
N SER A 138 3.25 -2.02 5.98
CA SER A 138 3.75 -3.22 5.31
C SER A 138 3.74 -3.09 3.78
N SER A 139 4.51 -3.94 3.11
CA SER A 139 4.51 -4.06 1.65
C SER A 139 3.19 -4.60 1.09
N GLU A 140 2.39 -5.27 1.92
CA GLU A 140 1.09 -5.83 1.54
C GLU A 140 0.03 -4.74 1.34
N ALA A 141 0.16 -3.59 1.99
CA ALA A 141 -0.74 -2.46 1.81
C ALA A 141 -0.51 -1.67 0.51
N ILE A 142 0.56 -1.95 -0.24
CA ILE A 142 0.92 -1.15 -1.42
C ILE A 142 -0.18 -1.09 -2.49
N PRO A 143 -0.92 -2.18 -2.81
CA PRO A 143 -2.07 -2.09 -3.71
C PRO A 143 -3.13 -1.10 -3.21
N SER A 144 -3.46 -1.13 -1.92
CA SER A 144 -4.39 -0.18 -1.31
C SER A 144 -3.86 1.25 -1.31
N LYS A 145 -2.55 1.45 -1.13
CA LYS A 145 -1.92 2.78 -1.22
C LYS A 145 -2.03 3.38 -2.62
N PHE A 146 -1.96 2.58 -3.68
CA PHE A 146 -2.19 3.09 -5.04
C PHE A 146 -3.61 3.61 -5.21
N ASN A 147 -4.62 2.90 -4.71
CA ASN A 147 -6.01 3.38 -4.73
C ASN A 147 -6.17 4.69 -3.94
N LEU A 148 -5.48 4.82 -2.80
CA LEU A 148 -5.47 6.06 -2.01
C LEU A 148 -4.82 7.22 -2.78
N ILE A 149 -3.71 6.96 -3.48
CA ILE A 149 -3.02 7.96 -4.31
C ILE A 149 -3.94 8.41 -5.45
N GLU A 150 -4.63 7.48 -6.12
CA GLU A 150 -5.60 7.80 -7.18
C GLU A 150 -6.69 8.74 -6.66
N ALA A 151 -7.26 8.44 -5.48
CA ALA A 151 -8.21 9.33 -4.83
C ALA A 151 -7.62 10.73 -4.53
N TYR A 152 -6.37 10.81 -4.04
CA TYR A 152 -5.70 12.10 -3.83
C TYR A 152 -5.48 12.87 -5.12
N LEU A 153 -5.17 12.19 -6.23
CA LEU A 153 -5.03 12.81 -7.55
C LEU A 153 -6.36 13.38 -8.05
N GLU A 154 -7.46 12.64 -7.89
CA GLU A 154 -8.82 13.09 -8.23
C GLU A 154 -9.23 14.32 -7.41
N MET A 155 -8.88 14.33 -6.12
CA MET A 155 -9.10 15.46 -5.22
C MET A 155 -8.12 16.62 -5.45
N LYS A 156 -7.20 16.50 -6.42
CA LYS A 156 -6.11 17.46 -6.70
C LYS A 156 -5.22 17.75 -5.48
N ASN A 157 -5.17 16.82 -4.52
CA ASN A 157 -4.31 16.90 -3.35
C ASN A 157 -2.95 16.28 -3.64
N TYR A 158 -2.15 17.03 -4.39
CA TYR A 158 -0.87 16.55 -4.91
C TYR A 158 0.20 16.34 -3.82
N ASP A 159 0.13 17.08 -2.72
CA ASP A 159 1.11 16.97 -1.63
C ASP A 159 1.00 15.62 -0.90
N LEU A 160 -0.23 15.21 -0.58
CA LEU A 160 -0.47 13.90 0.03
C LEU A 160 -0.18 12.75 -0.94
N ALA A 161 -0.53 12.91 -2.22
CA ALA A 161 -0.20 11.94 -3.26
C ALA A 161 1.32 11.73 -3.38
N LYS A 162 2.11 12.81 -3.43
CA LYS A 162 3.59 12.74 -3.47
C LYS A 162 4.15 12.05 -2.23
N LYS A 163 3.59 12.32 -1.05
CA LYS A 163 4.03 11.68 0.20
C LYS A 163 3.84 10.16 0.14
N GLU A 164 2.65 9.68 -0.24
CA GLU A 164 2.41 8.24 -0.33
C GLU A 164 3.20 7.58 -1.46
N LEU A 165 3.38 8.24 -2.61
CA LEU A 165 4.26 7.75 -3.67
C LEU A 165 5.71 7.58 -3.19
N SER A 166 6.22 8.52 -2.38
CA SER A 166 7.56 8.41 -1.81
C SER A 166 7.71 7.22 -0.84
N ASN A 167 6.65 6.85 -0.12
CA ASN A 167 6.62 5.66 0.72
C ASN A 167 6.70 4.40 -0.15
N ILE A 168 5.93 4.33 -1.24
CA ILE A 168 5.96 3.18 -2.17
C ILE A 168 7.34 3.05 -2.83
N LEU A 169 8.02 4.16 -3.15
CA LEU A 169 9.37 4.11 -3.70
C LEU A 169 10.40 3.48 -2.75
N ARG A 170 10.15 3.51 -1.44
CA ARG A 170 11.05 2.95 -0.41
C ARG A 170 10.76 1.49 -0.10
N PHE A 171 9.48 1.12 -0.03
CA PHE A 171 9.04 -0.19 0.45
C PHE A 171 8.50 -1.12 -0.64
N GLY A 172 8.24 -0.62 -1.84
CA GLY A 172 7.69 -1.39 -2.94
C GLY A 172 8.70 -2.19 -3.74
N ASN A 173 8.20 -3.18 -4.47
CA ASN A 173 8.98 -3.96 -5.43
C ASN A 173 9.31 -3.14 -6.70
N ILE A 174 10.18 -3.67 -7.57
CA ILE A 174 10.67 -2.96 -8.77
C ILE A 174 9.52 -2.44 -9.66
N HIS A 175 8.49 -3.26 -9.88
CA HIS A 175 7.32 -2.86 -10.69
C HIS A 175 6.52 -1.73 -10.03
N GLN A 176 6.26 -1.84 -8.73
CA GLN A 176 5.55 -0.82 -7.96
C GLN A 176 6.33 0.49 -7.91
N GLN A 177 7.66 0.43 -7.76
CA GLN A 177 8.53 1.59 -7.81
C GLN A 177 8.50 2.27 -9.18
N SER A 178 8.53 1.49 -10.27
CA SER A 178 8.42 2.02 -11.62
C SER A 178 7.09 2.75 -11.83
N LYS A 179 5.97 2.11 -11.45
CA LYS A 179 4.63 2.72 -11.51
C LYS A 179 4.57 4.01 -10.66
N ALA A 180 5.14 4.00 -9.46
CA ALA A 180 5.17 5.16 -8.60
C ALA A 180 5.99 6.32 -9.19
N LYS A 181 7.11 6.05 -9.87
CA LYS A 181 7.89 7.08 -10.59
C LYS A 181 7.09 7.70 -11.73
N LEU A 182 6.38 6.89 -12.51
CA LEU A 182 5.53 7.37 -13.60
C LEU A 182 4.43 8.31 -13.07
N LEU A 183 3.72 7.89 -12.01
CA LEU A 183 2.70 8.72 -11.37
C LEU A 183 3.29 10.02 -10.81
N MET A 184 4.49 9.97 -10.23
CA MET A 184 5.11 11.16 -9.67
C MET A 184 5.47 12.20 -10.74
N ASN A 185 5.79 11.77 -11.96
CA ASN A 185 6.05 12.66 -13.10
C ASN A 185 4.78 13.29 -13.68
N GLN A 186 3.62 12.67 -13.47
CA GLN A 186 2.32 13.20 -13.93
C GLN A 186 1.78 14.29 -13.01
N ILE A 187 2.28 14.38 -11.78
CA ILE A 187 1.85 15.38 -10.82
C ILE A 187 2.52 16.72 -11.14
N PRO A 188 1.76 17.83 -11.28
CA PRO A 188 2.35 19.13 -11.52
C PRO A 188 3.35 19.49 -10.40
N SER A 189 4.50 20.03 -10.80
CA SER A 189 5.37 20.76 -9.89
C SER A 189 4.70 22.10 -9.63
N VAL A 190 4.14 22.25 -8.43
CA VAL A 190 3.68 23.54 -7.90
C VAL A 190 4.91 24.30 -7.42
#